data_AF-A0A8U0Q8P4-F1
#
_entry.id   AF-A0A8U0Q8P4-F1
#
_cell.length_a   1.000
_cell.length_b   1.000
_cell.length_c   1.000
_cell.angle_alpha   90.00
_cell.angle_beta   90.00
_cell.angle_gamma   90.00
#
_symmetry.space_group_name_H-M   'P 1'
#
loop_
_entity.id
_entity.type
_entity.pdbx_description
1 polymer ?
#
loop_
_entity_poly.entity_id
_entity_poly.type
_entity_poly.pdbx_seq_one_letter_code
_entity_poly.pdbx_strand_id
1 'polypeptide(L)'
;MANSGPNTNKSQFFITFRSCPYLDRKHTVFGRVVGGFEALTAMENIEADPKTDKPKSEIKLLSATVFVDPYDEADAQIAAERQKELDKQEEDRAQSSASQRKTKADQTPKTFKAGIGKYINPVTTTTTKRPAAEDSGPTSSGATSGAKKAKGKTGFGDFSSW
;
A
#
# COMPACT_ATOMS: atom_id res chain seq x y z
N MET A 1 20.05 7.82 23.15
CA MET A 1 19.46 6.77 22.29
C MET A 1 20.44 5.63 22.12
N ALA A 2 19.99 4.38 22.30
CA ALA A 2 20.81 3.21 21.97
C ALA A 2 20.84 3.03 20.45
N ASN A 3 22.00 2.63 19.93
CA ASN A 3 22.23 2.47 18.49
C ASN A 3 23.29 1.40 18.23
N SER A 4 23.44 1.01 16.96
CA SER A 4 24.45 0.05 16.49
C SER A 4 25.47 0.70 15.57
N GLY A 5 25.63 2.03 15.66
CA GLY A 5 26.46 2.84 14.78
C GLY A 5 25.80 4.17 14.36
N PRO A 6 26.49 4.98 13.56
CA PRO A 6 25.99 6.28 13.10
C PRO A 6 24.64 6.15 12.38
N ASN A 7 23.68 7.01 12.71
CA ASN A 7 22.35 7.08 12.08
C ASN A 7 21.51 5.77 12.17
N THR A 8 21.76 4.91 13.15
CA THR A 8 20.99 3.66 13.37
C THR A 8 20.04 3.73 14.56
N ASN A 9 19.55 4.92 14.90
CA ASN A 9 18.61 5.09 16.01
C ASN A 9 17.25 4.45 15.66
N LYS A 10 16.70 3.69 16.60
CA LYS A 10 15.36 3.08 16.52
C LYS A 10 14.53 3.54 17.72
N SER A 11 13.96 2.61 18.48
CA SER A 11 13.15 2.89 19.68
C SER A 11 13.88 2.65 21.00
N GLN A 12 15.05 1.97 20.99
CA GLN A 12 15.77 1.67 22.22
C GLN A 12 16.42 2.93 22.81
N PHE A 13 16.14 3.20 24.08
CA PHE A 13 16.73 4.29 24.84
C PHE A 13 17.26 3.79 26.18
N PHE A 14 18.08 4.61 26.82
CA PHE A 14 18.63 4.34 28.14
C PHE A 14 18.66 5.65 28.94
N ILE A 15 18.66 5.52 30.27
CA ILE A 15 18.81 6.62 31.21
C ILE A 15 20.15 6.41 31.93
N THR A 16 20.94 7.46 32.06
CA THR A 16 22.23 7.41 32.74
C THR A 16 22.06 7.59 34.24
N PHE A 17 22.59 6.69 35.06
CA PHE A 17 22.64 6.85 36.51
C PHE A 17 23.77 7.78 36.98
N ARG A 18 24.84 7.92 36.18
CA ARG A 18 26.02 8.74 36.47
C ARG A 18 26.50 9.45 35.22
N SER A 19 27.41 10.41 35.39
CA SER A 19 28.05 11.11 34.27
C SER A 19 28.91 10.16 33.44
N CYS A 20 28.59 10.00 32.15
CA CYS A 20 29.29 9.11 31.23
C CYS A 20 29.80 9.88 30.00
N PRO A 21 30.92 10.64 30.12
CA PRO A 21 31.42 11.49 29.03
C PRO A 21 31.88 10.70 27.79
N TYR A 22 32.17 9.40 27.94
CA TYR A 22 32.59 8.55 26.82
C TYR A 22 31.46 8.23 25.82
N LEU A 23 30.21 8.51 26.20
CA LEU A 23 29.00 8.35 25.37
C LEU A 23 28.71 9.59 24.51
N ASP A 24 29.39 10.69 24.81
CA ASP A 24 29.21 11.96 24.10
C ASP A 24 29.52 11.79 22.61
N ARG A 25 28.69 12.41 21.77
CA ARG A 25 28.77 12.33 20.29
C ARG A 25 28.57 10.93 19.70
N LYS A 26 28.34 9.89 20.50
CA LYS A 26 27.99 8.53 20.03
C LYS A 26 26.50 8.25 20.14
N HIS A 27 25.86 8.78 21.18
CA HIS A 27 24.45 8.60 21.45
C HIS A 27 23.72 9.94 21.49
N THR A 28 22.61 10.03 20.76
CA THR A 28 21.77 11.25 20.77
C THR A 28 21.10 11.41 22.12
N VAL A 29 21.30 12.57 22.75
CA VAL A 29 20.59 13.00 23.97
C VAL A 29 19.38 13.82 23.55
N PHE A 30 18.18 13.41 23.96
CA PHE A 30 16.92 14.04 23.58
C PHE A 30 16.10 14.56 24.78
N GLY A 31 16.57 14.33 26.00
CA GLY A 31 15.85 14.74 27.20
C GLY A 31 16.62 14.45 28.48
N ARG A 32 16.06 14.89 29.60
CA ARG A 32 16.56 14.62 30.95
C ARG A 32 15.40 14.30 31.88
N VAL A 33 15.68 13.49 32.89
CA VAL A 33 14.70 13.21 33.95
C VAL A 33 14.60 14.44 34.84
N VAL A 34 13.37 14.90 35.09
CA VAL A 34 13.07 16.09 35.90
C VAL A 34 12.46 15.75 37.27
N GLY A 35 11.99 14.51 37.46
CA GLY A 35 11.37 14.05 38.70
C GLY A 35 11.33 12.52 38.75
N GLY A 36 10.96 11.96 39.91
CA GLY A 36 10.92 10.50 40.10
C GLY A 36 12.29 9.84 40.28
N PHE A 37 13.27 10.57 40.83
CA PHE A 37 14.61 10.02 41.10
C PHE A 37 14.58 8.82 42.05
N GLU A 38 13.62 8.76 42.98
CA GLU A 38 13.44 7.60 43.85
C GLU A 38 13.15 6.32 43.06
N ALA A 39 12.34 6.40 41.99
CA ALA A 39 12.07 5.28 41.11
C ALA A 39 13.32 4.86 40.33
N LEU A 40 14.14 5.81 39.87
CA LEU A 40 15.42 5.50 39.24
C LEU A 40 16.38 4.80 40.20
N THR A 41 16.49 5.27 41.44
CA THR A 41 17.31 4.64 42.47
C THR A 41 16.79 3.25 42.82
N ALA A 42 15.47 3.07 42.92
CA ALA A 42 14.86 1.76 43.12
C ALA A 42 15.17 0.80 41.95
N MET A 43 15.17 1.30 40.70
CA MET A 43 15.56 0.53 39.52
C MET A 43 17.06 0.18 39.50
N GLU A 44 17.94 1.08 39.95
CA GLU A 44 19.39 0.84 40.05
C GLU A 44 19.73 -0.23 41.11
N ASN A 45 18.96 -0.29 42.19
CA ASN A 45 19.17 -1.23 43.30
C ASN A 45 18.73 -2.67 42.98
N ILE A 46 18.05 -2.91 41.86
CA ILE A 46 17.65 -4.25 41.46
C ILE A 46 18.88 -5.05 41.02
N GLU A 47 19.05 -6.22 41.61
CA GLU A 47 20.13 -7.12 41.23
C GLU A 47 19.97 -7.58 39.76
N ALA A 48 21.03 -7.42 38.97
CA ALA A 48 21.11 -7.92 37.60
C ALA A 48 21.85 -9.26 37.55
N ASP A 49 21.55 -10.07 36.55
CA ASP A 49 22.33 -11.27 36.23
C ASP A 49 23.72 -10.87 35.70
N PRO A 50 24.82 -11.32 36.31
CA PRO A 50 26.18 -10.96 35.91
C PRO A 50 26.57 -11.44 34.50
N LYS A 51 25.82 -12.36 33.89
CA LYS A 51 26.12 -12.83 32.52
C LYS A 51 25.37 -12.09 31.43
N THR A 52 24.19 -11.56 31.74
CA THR A 52 23.28 -11.00 30.73
C THR A 52 22.91 -9.55 30.98
N ASP A 53 23.33 -8.98 32.11
CA ASP A 53 22.99 -7.64 32.61
C ASP A 53 21.48 -7.39 32.68
N LYS A 54 20.68 -8.46 32.67
CA LYS A 54 19.23 -8.39 32.78
C LYS A 54 18.83 -8.32 34.25
N PRO A 55 17.90 -7.42 34.63
CA PRO A 55 17.41 -7.36 36.00
C PRO A 55 16.68 -8.65 36.38
N LYS A 56 16.89 -9.14 37.60
CA LYS A 56 16.22 -10.35 38.12
C LYS A 56 14.70 -10.15 38.24
N SER A 57 14.28 -8.95 38.64
CA SER A 57 12.87 -8.54 38.60
C SER A 57 12.58 -7.77 37.32
N GLU A 58 11.55 -8.20 36.59
CA GLU A 58 11.17 -7.59 35.32
C GLU A 58 10.61 -6.16 35.54
N ILE A 59 11.16 -5.19 34.80
CA ILE A 59 10.72 -3.79 34.84
C ILE A 59 9.94 -3.50 33.56
N LYS A 60 8.64 -3.18 33.71
CA LYS A 60 7.73 -2.90 32.58
C LYS A 60 7.30 -1.45 32.57
N LEU A 61 7.23 -0.87 31.38
CA LEU A 61 6.50 0.38 31.14
C LEU A 61 5.02 0.05 30.96
N LEU A 62 4.19 0.46 31.92
CA LEU A 62 2.75 0.20 31.88
C LEU A 62 2.01 1.21 30.99
N SER A 63 2.36 2.48 31.12
CA SER A 63 1.74 3.58 30.39
C SER A 63 2.73 4.72 30.22
N ALA A 64 2.61 5.43 29.10
CA ALA A 64 3.34 6.67 28.85
C ALA A 64 2.33 7.77 28.49
N THR A 65 2.46 8.93 29.12
CA THR A 65 1.60 10.09 28.87
C THR A 65 2.48 11.25 28.46
N VAL A 66 2.21 11.81 27.29
CA VAL A 66 2.87 13.02 26.78
C VAL A 66 2.11 14.22 27.35
N PHE A 67 2.77 15.01 28.20
CA PHE A 67 2.13 16.16 28.86
C PHE A 67 2.04 17.38 27.92
N VAL A 68 3.06 17.60 27.11
CA VAL A 68 3.11 18.67 26.11
C VAL A 68 3.67 18.05 24.84
N ASP A 69 2.87 18.03 23.79
CA ASP A 69 3.31 17.62 22.45
C ASP A 69 3.61 18.87 21.62
N PRO A 70 4.89 19.14 21.27
CA PRO A 70 5.25 20.28 20.46
C PRO A 70 4.98 20.07 18.95
N TYR A 71 4.53 18.89 18.53
CA TYR A 71 4.34 18.54 17.11
C TYR A 71 2.87 18.50 16.65
N ASP A 72 1.91 18.71 17.54
CA ASP A 72 0.47 18.65 17.23
C ASP A 72 0.07 19.49 16.02
N GLU A 73 0.60 20.72 15.90
CA GLU A 73 0.31 21.62 14.78
C GLU A 73 0.90 21.12 13.46
N ALA A 74 2.12 20.57 13.50
CA ALA A 74 2.78 20.05 12.32
C ALA A 74 2.03 18.82 11.78
N ASP A 75 1.60 17.94 12.68
CA ASP A 75 0.82 16.76 12.32
C ASP A 75 -0.56 17.14 11.74
N ALA A 76 -1.21 18.16 12.32
CA ALA A 76 -2.48 18.68 11.78
C ALA A 76 -2.33 19.26 10.37
N GLN A 77 -1.22 19.97 10.08
CA GLN A 77 -0.95 20.51 8.76
C GLN A 77 -0.71 19.40 7.72
N ILE A 78 0.10 18.40 8.07
CA ILE A 78 0.38 17.26 7.19
C ILE A 78 -0.90 16.46 6.92
N ALA A 79 -1.75 16.29 7.93
CA ALA A 79 -3.04 15.61 7.78
C ALA A 79 -3.99 16.40 6.86
N ALA A 80 -4.07 17.72 7.03
CA ALA A 80 -4.90 18.58 6.20
C ALA A 80 -4.41 18.64 4.73
N GLU A 81 -3.10 18.64 4.51
CA GLU A 81 -2.53 18.57 3.16
C GLU A 81 -2.85 17.24 2.49
N ARG A 82 -2.67 16.12 3.21
CA ARG A 82 -3.02 14.78 2.71
C ARG A 82 -4.50 14.65 2.37
N GLN A 83 -5.40 15.23 3.17
CA GLN A 83 -6.84 15.23 2.89
C GLN A 83 -7.16 16.02 1.62
N LYS A 84 -6.57 17.21 1.46
CA LYS A 84 -6.75 18.02 0.25
C LYS A 84 -6.25 17.32 -1.01
N GLU A 85 -5.15 16.58 -0.93
CA GLU A 85 -4.67 15.78 -2.06
C GLU A 85 -5.63 14.64 -2.42
N LEU A 86 -6.22 13.97 -1.44
CA LEU A 86 -7.21 12.92 -1.67
C LEU A 86 -8.48 13.49 -2.31
N ASP A 87 -9.02 14.60 -1.77
CA ASP A 87 -10.21 15.26 -2.30
C ASP A 87 -9.98 15.71 -3.75
N LYS A 88 -8.81 16.30 -4.03
CA LYS A 88 -8.44 16.70 -5.38
C LYS A 88 -8.33 15.52 -6.34
N GLN A 89 -7.75 14.40 -5.91
CA GLN A 89 -7.71 13.17 -6.72
C GLN A 89 -9.10 12.60 -7.00
N GLU A 90 -10.02 12.66 -6.04
CA GLU A 90 -11.39 12.20 -6.22
C GLU A 90 -12.18 13.10 -7.18
N GLU A 91 -12.01 14.41 -7.09
CA GLU A 91 -12.60 15.37 -8.04
C GLU A 91 -12.08 15.14 -9.46
N ASP A 92 -10.77 14.99 -9.64
CA ASP A 92 -10.16 14.70 -10.95
C ASP A 92 -10.65 13.35 -11.51
N ARG A 93 -10.80 12.33 -10.65
CA ARG A 93 -11.38 11.03 -11.01
C ARG A 93 -12.87 11.14 -11.36
N ALA A 94 -13.63 11.98 -10.66
CA ALA A 94 -15.05 12.21 -10.94
C ALA A 94 -15.25 12.96 -12.27
N GLN A 95 -14.47 14.02 -12.52
CA GLN A 95 -14.55 14.81 -13.75
C GLN A 95 -14.12 14.02 -15.00
N SER A 96 -13.08 13.20 -14.89
CA SER A 96 -12.65 12.30 -15.97
C SER A 96 -13.70 11.22 -16.28
N SER A 97 -14.37 10.68 -15.26
CA SER A 97 -15.46 9.70 -15.45
C SER A 97 -16.74 10.32 -16.04
N ALA A 98 -17.07 11.57 -15.69
CA ALA A 98 -18.22 12.29 -16.22
C ALA A 98 -18.04 12.68 -17.71
N SER A 99 -16.82 13.05 -18.10
CA SER A 99 -16.48 13.37 -19.49
C SER A 99 -16.57 12.15 -20.42
N GLN A 100 -16.22 10.94 -19.94
CA GLN A 100 -16.40 9.69 -20.69
C GLN A 100 -17.88 9.27 -20.85
N ARG A 101 -18.77 9.68 -19.94
CA ARG A 101 -20.21 9.40 -20.05
C ARG A 101 -20.91 10.33 -21.06
N LYS A 102 -20.48 11.60 -21.17
CA LYS A 102 -21.04 12.55 -22.15
C LYS A 102 -20.70 12.22 -23.60
N THR A 103 -19.49 11.72 -23.89
CA THR A 103 -19.11 11.31 -25.26
C THR A 103 -19.82 10.03 -25.74
N LYS A 104 -20.35 9.21 -24.83
CA LYS A 104 -21.14 8.00 -25.15
C LYS A 104 -22.64 8.26 -25.33
N ALA A 105 -23.17 9.39 -24.87
CA ALA A 105 -24.60 9.70 -24.93
C ALA A 105 -25.05 10.37 -26.24
N ASP A 106 -24.14 11.06 -26.95
CA ASP A 106 -24.45 11.77 -28.20
C ASP A 106 -24.27 10.93 -29.48
N GLN A 107 -23.78 9.69 -29.37
CA GLN A 107 -23.76 8.74 -30.48
C GLN A 107 -24.90 7.73 -30.33
N THR A 108 -26.12 8.15 -30.65
CA THR A 108 -27.14 7.18 -31.07
C THR A 108 -26.58 6.40 -32.26
N PRO A 109 -26.55 5.05 -32.25
CA PRO A 109 -26.01 4.30 -33.38
C PRO A 109 -26.87 4.60 -34.61
N LYS A 110 -26.28 5.19 -35.66
CA LYS A 110 -26.94 5.34 -36.95
C LYS A 110 -27.18 3.94 -37.53
N THR A 111 -28.40 3.44 -37.41
CA THR A 111 -28.80 2.17 -38.02
C THR A 111 -28.83 2.35 -39.53
N PHE A 112 -27.86 1.79 -40.26
CA PHE A 112 -27.99 1.61 -41.71
C PHE A 112 -28.93 0.43 -41.96
N LYS A 113 -30.04 0.67 -42.66
CA LYS A 113 -30.90 -0.42 -43.15
C LYS A 113 -30.12 -1.23 -44.18
N ALA A 114 -29.98 -2.52 -43.93
CA ALA A 114 -29.39 -3.48 -44.86
C ALA A 114 -30.47 -4.07 -45.78
N GLY A 115 -30.21 -4.02 -47.10
CA GLY A 115 -30.91 -4.80 -48.12
C GLY A 115 -32.08 -4.08 -48.79
N ILE A 116 -32.37 -4.29 -50.08
CA ILE A 116 -32.27 -5.57 -50.77
C ILE A 116 -31.78 -5.39 -52.21
N GLY A 117 -30.84 -6.26 -52.62
CA GLY A 117 -30.35 -6.40 -53.98
C GLY A 117 -31.43 -6.91 -54.96
N LYS A 118 -31.32 -6.44 -56.19
CA LYS A 118 -32.29 -6.48 -57.30
C LYS A 118 -32.75 -7.85 -57.83
N TYR A 119 -32.50 -9.00 -57.19
CA TYR A 119 -32.72 -10.30 -57.86
C TYR A 119 -33.09 -11.48 -56.94
N ILE A 120 -34.04 -11.35 -56.00
CA ILE A 120 -34.54 -12.53 -55.27
C ILE A 120 -36.07 -12.48 -55.14
N ASN A 121 -36.74 -13.43 -55.80
CA ASN A 121 -38.19 -13.66 -55.77
C ASN A 121 -38.56 -14.63 -54.62
N PRO A 122 -39.53 -14.31 -53.74
CA PRO A 122 -39.96 -15.24 -52.69
C PRO A 122 -41.14 -16.10 -53.17
N VAL A 123 -40.85 -17.21 -53.86
CA VAL A 123 -41.80 -18.30 -54.05
C VAL A 123 -41.04 -19.62 -54.01
N THR A 124 -41.13 -20.35 -52.89
CA THR A 124 -41.40 -21.81 -52.80
C THR A 124 -41.09 -22.36 -51.41
N THR A 125 -42.03 -23.19 -50.91
CA THR A 125 -41.88 -24.35 -50.00
C THR A 125 -41.46 -24.11 -48.53
N THR A 126 -42.36 -24.11 -47.54
CA THR A 126 -43.11 -25.24 -46.92
C THR A 126 -42.29 -26.07 -45.90
N THR A 127 -42.66 -25.86 -44.62
CA THR A 127 -42.90 -26.87 -43.58
C THR A 127 -41.70 -27.55 -42.87
N THR A 128 -41.70 -27.40 -41.54
CA THR A 128 -41.58 -28.48 -40.50
C THR A 128 -40.40 -28.44 -39.52
N LYS A 129 -40.76 -28.33 -38.23
CA LYS A 129 -40.17 -28.88 -36.97
C LYS A 129 -38.79 -28.46 -36.42
N ARG A 130 -38.88 -27.79 -35.26
CA ARG A 130 -38.14 -27.92 -33.97
C ARG A 130 -37.63 -29.35 -33.60
N PRO A 131 -36.79 -29.55 -32.55
CA PRO A 131 -35.44 -29.02 -32.25
C PRO A 131 -34.46 -30.11 -31.67
N ALA A 132 -33.29 -29.67 -31.18
CA ALA A 132 -32.56 -30.14 -29.98
C ALA A 132 -31.21 -30.91 -30.12
N ALA A 133 -30.28 -30.42 -29.29
CA ALA A 133 -29.26 -31.11 -28.49
C ALA A 133 -27.95 -31.68 -29.12
N GLU A 134 -26.86 -31.05 -28.64
CA GLU A 134 -25.66 -31.62 -27.98
C GLU A 134 -24.59 -32.45 -28.72
N ASP A 135 -23.36 -32.00 -28.40
CA ASP A 135 -22.14 -32.76 -28.08
C ASP A 135 -21.12 -33.18 -29.17
N SER A 136 -19.86 -33.02 -28.73
CA SER A 136 -18.61 -33.65 -29.14
C SER A 136 -17.83 -33.08 -30.34
N GLY A 137 -16.56 -32.71 -30.07
CA GLY A 137 -15.48 -32.48 -31.06
C GLY A 137 -15.06 -33.79 -31.77
N PRO A 138 -13.85 -33.93 -32.39
CA PRO A 138 -12.55 -33.37 -31.96
C PRO A 138 -11.55 -32.99 -33.10
N THR A 139 -10.31 -32.66 -32.67
CA THR A 139 -8.99 -33.07 -33.23
C THR A 139 -8.26 -32.34 -34.40
N SER A 140 -6.94 -32.17 -34.17
CA SER A 140 -5.79 -32.08 -35.10
C SER A 140 -5.47 -30.71 -35.70
N SER A 141 -4.24 -30.29 -36.01
CA SER A 141 -2.85 -30.69 -35.72
C SER A 141 -1.92 -29.73 -36.49
N GLY A 142 -0.66 -29.53 -36.04
CA GLY A 142 0.49 -29.09 -36.85
C GLY A 142 0.69 -27.58 -37.04
N ALA A 143 1.75 -26.96 -36.49
CA ALA A 143 3.11 -26.77 -37.07
C ALA A 143 3.11 -25.72 -38.22
N THR A 144 3.94 -24.69 -38.35
CA THR A 144 5.39 -24.48 -38.11
C THR A 144 5.78 -22.98 -38.20
N SER A 145 6.91 -22.63 -37.58
CA SER A 145 7.97 -21.68 -38.01
C SER A 145 7.73 -20.16 -38.23
N GLY A 146 8.62 -19.34 -37.64
CA GLY A 146 9.26 -18.24 -38.38
C GLY A 146 9.29 -16.83 -37.78
N ALA A 147 10.32 -16.54 -36.98
CA ALA A 147 11.14 -15.31 -36.96
C ALA A 147 10.58 -13.87 -36.70
N LYS A 148 11.15 -13.29 -35.63
CA LYS A 148 11.68 -11.91 -35.44
C LYS A 148 10.77 -10.71 -35.11
N LYS A 149 11.24 -10.01 -34.05
CA LYS A 149 11.06 -8.60 -33.60
C LYS A 149 9.71 -8.21 -32.99
N ALA A 150 9.70 -7.86 -31.70
CA ALA A 150 9.81 -6.46 -31.25
C ALA A 150 9.55 -6.33 -29.74
N LYS A 151 10.23 -5.35 -29.16
CA LYS A 151 10.30 -4.90 -27.77
C LYS A 151 8.92 -4.53 -27.20
N GLY A 152 8.53 -5.08 -26.04
CA GLY A 152 7.35 -4.60 -25.30
C GLY A 152 6.92 -5.46 -24.12
N LYS A 153 7.33 -5.05 -22.90
CA LYS A 153 6.60 -5.14 -21.60
C LYS A 153 7.62 -5.11 -20.45
N THR A 154 7.89 -3.93 -19.91
CA THR A 154 8.34 -3.83 -18.51
C THR A 154 7.10 -3.99 -17.64
N GLY A 155 6.83 -5.23 -17.22
CA GLY A 155 5.82 -5.53 -16.22
C GLY A 155 6.29 -5.02 -14.85
N PHE A 156 5.42 -4.29 -14.18
CA PHE A 156 5.55 -3.92 -12.78
C PHE A 156 5.55 -5.22 -11.95
N GLY A 157 6.65 -5.48 -11.25
CA GLY A 157 6.91 -6.71 -10.50
C GLY A 157 6.17 -6.76 -9.16
N ASP A 158 5.82 -7.98 -8.76
CA ASP A 158 5.16 -8.34 -7.50
C ASP A 158 6.07 -8.09 -6.28
N PHE A 159 5.48 -7.54 -5.20
CA PHE A 159 6.15 -7.11 -3.96
C PHE A 159 5.79 -8.03 -2.78
N SER A 160 5.55 -9.32 -3.03
CA SER A 160 5.07 -10.26 -2.01
C SER A 160 6.13 -10.74 -0.99
N SER A 161 7.21 -9.99 -0.78
CA SER A 161 8.20 -10.34 0.26
C SER A 161 9.01 -9.14 0.77
N TRP A 162 8.33 -8.06 1.15
CA TRP A 162 8.86 -7.08 2.11
C TRP A 162 7.92 -7.02 3.32
#